data_AF-A0A6J5V5V0-F1
#
_entry.id   AF-A0A6J5V5V0-F1
#
_cell.length_a   1.000
_cell.length_b   1.000
_cell.length_c   1.000
_cell.angle_alpha   90.00
_cell.angle_beta   90.00
_cell.angle_gamma   90.00
#
_symmetry.space_group_name_H-M   'P 1'
#
loop_
_entity.id
_entity.type
_entity.pdbx_description
1 polymer ?
#
loop_
_entity_poly.entity_id
_entity_poly.type
_entity_poly.pdbx_seq_one_letter_code
_entity_poly.pdbx_strand_id
1 'polypeptide(L)'
;MKASKKRFRIGAQSDPVEFISWLLNTLHAHLTNSKKDSSIIYECFQGKLEVVKEIPKKENGDDQNTNAATENNGILKETYKMPFLMLGLDLPPPPLSKDVMEKNIIPQVRLSNILKKFDGETD
;
A
#
# COMPACT_ATOMS: atom_id res chain seq x y z
N MET A 1 -8.07 -2.13 -27.02
CA MET A 1 -9.25 -2.54 -26.21
C MET A 1 -9.32 -4.04 -25.86
N LYS A 2 -8.71 -4.97 -26.62
CA LYS A 2 -8.74 -6.40 -26.28
C LYS A 2 -7.93 -6.76 -25.02
N ALA A 3 -6.73 -6.18 -24.85
CA ALA A 3 -5.86 -6.44 -23.69
C ALA A 3 -6.55 -6.13 -22.35
N SER A 4 -7.29 -5.02 -22.26
CA SER A 4 -8.07 -4.64 -21.08
C SER A 4 -9.48 -5.26 -21.05
N LYS A 5 -9.84 -6.14 -21.99
CA LYS A 5 -11.20 -6.69 -22.14
C LYS A 5 -12.30 -5.62 -22.13
N LYS A 6 -12.05 -4.48 -22.79
CA LYS A 6 -12.94 -3.28 -22.82
C LYS A 6 -13.19 -2.60 -21.47
N ARG A 7 -12.38 -2.86 -20.44
CA ARG A 7 -12.41 -2.18 -19.13
C ARG A 7 -12.08 -0.69 -19.25
N PHE A 8 -11.03 -0.36 -19.99
CA PHE A 8 -10.62 1.02 -20.27
C PHE A 8 -10.94 1.38 -21.73
N ARG A 9 -11.89 2.29 -21.93
CA ARG A 9 -12.40 2.70 -23.25
C ARG A 9 -12.02 4.14 -23.56
N ILE A 10 -11.78 4.42 -24.83
CA ILE A 10 -11.50 5.77 -25.32
C ILE A 10 -12.79 6.60 -25.15
N GLY A 11 -12.68 7.77 -24.53
CA GLY A 11 -13.81 8.69 -24.29
C GLY A 11 -14.66 8.37 -23.06
N ALA A 12 -14.36 7.29 -22.32
CA ALA A 12 -14.98 7.01 -21.03
C ALA A 12 -13.98 7.31 -19.91
N GLN A 13 -14.41 8.04 -18.88
CA GLN A 13 -13.60 8.24 -17.69
C GLN A 13 -13.42 6.93 -16.93
N SER A 14 -12.27 6.76 -16.30
CA SER A 14 -11.91 5.60 -15.49
C SER A 14 -10.98 6.05 -14.38
N ASP A 15 -10.90 5.28 -13.31
CA ASP A 15 -9.99 5.59 -12.22
C ASP A 15 -8.51 5.46 -12.70
N PRO A 16 -7.68 6.52 -12.53
CA PRO A 16 -6.29 6.48 -12.98
C PRO A 16 -5.42 5.46 -12.24
N VAL A 17 -5.67 5.25 -10.94
CA VAL A 17 -4.93 4.28 -10.12
C VAL A 17 -5.24 2.86 -10.58
N GLU A 18 -6.51 2.59 -10.85
CA GLU A 18 -6.96 1.32 -11.43
C GLU A 18 -6.34 1.07 -12.81
N PHE A 19 -6.28 2.10 -13.65
CA PHE A 19 -5.67 2.00 -14.97
C PHE A 19 -4.17 1.73 -14.90
N ILE A 20 -3.42 2.48 -14.08
CA ILE A 20 -1.96 2.31 -13.92
C ILE A 20 -1.67 0.93 -13.33
N SER A 21 -2.43 0.51 -12.31
CA SER A 21 -2.28 -0.82 -11.71
C SER A 21 -2.49 -1.92 -12.74
N TRP A 22 -3.54 -1.83 -13.57
CA TRP A 22 -3.74 -2.78 -14.66
C TRP A 22 -2.60 -2.75 -15.68
N LEU A 23 -2.16 -1.55 -16.08
CA LEU A 23 -1.15 -1.37 -17.12
C LEU A 23 0.20 -1.96 -16.68
N LEU A 24 0.68 -1.63 -15.48
CA LEU A 24 1.96 -2.12 -14.97
C LEU A 24 1.95 -3.65 -14.83
N ASN A 25 0.88 -4.21 -14.26
CA ASN A 25 0.74 -5.67 -14.13
C ASN A 25 0.66 -6.37 -15.49
N THR A 26 -0.04 -5.77 -16.46
CA THR A 26 -0.14 -6.32 -17.82
C THR A 26 1.22 -6.27 -18.52
N LEU A 27 1.94 -5.15 -18.42
CA LEU A 27 3.28 -5.03 -19.00
C LEU A 27 4.26 -6.00 -18.36
N HIS A 28 4.23 -6.15 -17.03
CA HIS A 28 5.03 -7.15 -16.33
C HIS A 28 4.76 -8.55 -16.87
N ALA A 29 3.49 -8.97 -16.92
CA ALA A 29 3.12 -10.30 -17.40
C ALA A 29 3.57 -10.58 -18.84
N HIS A 30 3.57 -9.57 -19.71
CA HIS A 30 4.00 -9.71 -21.11
C HIS A 30 5.52 -9.61 -21.31
N LEU A 31 6.24 -8.94 -20.41
CA LEU A 31 7.70 -8.73 -20.50
C LEU A 31 8.49 -9.72 -19.63
N THR A 32 7.82 -10.44 -18.73
CA THR A 32 8.44 -11.52 -17.95
C THR A 32 8.82 -12.67 -18.88
N ASN A 33 10.08 -13.08 -18.78
CA ASN A 33 10.60 -14.25 -19.50
C ASN A 33 10.39 -15.50 -18.63
N SER A 34 9.95 -16.61 -19.22
CA SER A 34 9.63 -17.86 -18.50
C SER A 34 10.73 -18.44 -17.59
N LYS A 35 11.96 -17.93 -17.65
CA LYS A 35 13.10 -18.37 -16.82
C LYS A 35 13.33 -17.51 -15.57
N LYS A 36 12.79 -16.28 -15.51
CA LYS A 36 12.93 -15.35 -14.39
C LYS A 36 11.64 -14.59 -14.21
N ASP A 37 11.10 -14.61 -13.00
CA ASP A 37 9.94 -13.79 -12.61
C ASP A 37 10.35 -12.32 -12.39
N SER A 38 11.03 -11.75 -13.38
CA SER A 38 11.50 -10.37 -13.39
C SER A 38 11.27 -9.77 -14.78
N SER A 39 10.93 -8.50 -14.77
CA SER A 39 10.75 -7.68 -15.96
C SER A 39 11.26 -6.28 -15.64
N ILE A 40 11.55 -5.48 -16.67
CA ILE A 40 11.89 -4.06 -16.50
C ILE A 40 10.86 -3.30 -15.64
N ILE A 41 9.58 -3.71 -15.66
CA ILE A 41 8.54 -3.09 -14.85
C ILE A 41 8.79 -3.30 -13.36
N TYR A 42 9.14 -4.52 -12.94
CA TYR A 42 9.45 -4.80 -11.54
C TYR A 42 10.80 -4.21 -11.15
N GLU A 43 11.79 -4.21 -12.05
CA GLU A 43 13.09 -3.59 -11.80
C GLU A 43 12.99 -2.07 -11.59
N CYS A 44 12.07 -1.39 -12.29
CA CYS A 44 11.90 0.05 -12.16
C CYS A 44 10.89 0.48 -11.08
N PHE A 45 9.78 -0.26 -10.92
CA PHE A 45 8.64 0.20 -10.11
C PHE A 45 8.38 -0.64 -8.86
N GLN A 46 8.94 -1.85 -8.75
CA GLN A 46 8.65 -2.71 -7.59
C GLN A 46 9.53 -2.32 -6.40
N GLY A 47 8.89 -1.76 -5.38
CA GLY A 47 9.47 -1.58 -4.06
C GLY A 47 9.22 -2.79 -3.15
N LYS A 48 9.87 -2.79 -1.98
CA LYS A 48 9.62 -3.74 -0.89
C LYS A 48 9.31 -2.93 0.36
N LEU A 49 8.20 -3.27 1.02
CA LEU A 49 7.81 -2.71 2.29
C LEU A 49 7.96 -3.78 3.37
N GLU A 50 8.59 -3.44 4.48
CA GLU A 50 8.57 -4.26 5.68
C GLU A 50 7.43 -3.79 6.57
N VAL A 51 6.59 -4.73 7.01
CA VAL A 51 5.44 -4.46 7.87
C VAL A 51 5.64 -5.22 9.17
N VAL A 52 5.60 -4.48 10.27
CA VAL A 52 5.64 -5.00 11.63
C VAL A 52 4.23 -4.94 12.17
N LYS A 53 3.67 -6.10 12.51
CA LYS A 53 2.35 -6.23 13.10
C LYS A 53 2.49 -6.55 14.58
N GLU A 54 1.94 -5.69 15.41
CA GLU A 54 1.84 -5.94 16.85
C GLU A 54 0.50 -6.57 17.18
N ILE A 55 0.52 -7.79 17.72
CA ILE A 55 -0.67 -8.56 18.08
C ILE A 55 -0.72 -8.62 19.62
N PRO A 56 -1.77 -8.03 20.25
CA PRO A 56 -1.96 -8.17 21.68
C PRO A 56 -2.34 -9.61 22.01
N LYS A 57 -1.60 -10.26 22.91
CA LYS A 57 -1.89 -11.63 23.34
C LYS A 57 -3.16 -11.61 24.20
N LYS A 58 -4.19 -12.38 23.83
CA LYS A 58 -5.35 -12.62 24.70
C LYS A 58 -4.89 -13.51 25.86
N GLU A 59 -5.20 -13.14 27.10
CA GLU A 59 -4.86 -13.87 28.33
C GLU A 59 -5.55 -15.25 28.50
N ASN A 60 -6.17 -15.83 27.47
CA ASN A 60 -6.93 -17.06 27.62
C ASN A 60 -6.35 -18.22 26.80
N GLY A 61 -5.69 -19.14 27.52
CA GLY A 61 -5.66 -20.57 27.22
C GLY A 61 -4.39 -21.09 26.57
N ASP A 62 -3.77 -22.07 27.26
CA ASP A 62 -2.79 -23.05 26.80
C ASP A 62 -2.80 -23.31 25.29
N ASP A 63 -1.67 -23.21 24.59
CA ASP A 63 -0.76 -24.35 24.43
C ASP A 63 0.46 -23.97 23.55
N GLN A 64 1.43 -24.86 23.58
CA GLN A 64 2.81 -24.71 23.11
C GLN A 64 2.95 -24.54 21.59
N ASN A 65 4.12 -24.00 21.21
CA ASN A 65 4.85 -24.23 19.94
C ASN A 65 4.57 -23.29 18.75
N THR A 66 5.38 -22.22 18.63
CA THR A 66 6.08 -21.88 17.37
C THR A 66 7.28 -20.96 17.65
N ASN A 67 8.47 -21.48 17.39
CA ASN A 67 9.76 -20.78 17.51
C ASN A 67 9.91 -19.69 16.43
N ALA A 68 9.69 -18.42 16.78
CA ALA A 68 10.25 -17.23 16.09
C ALA A 68 9.85 -15.87 16.73
N ALA A 69 9.16 -15.84 17.88
CA ALA A 69 8.72 -14.58 18.49
C ALA A 69 9.76 -14.04 19.47
N THR A 70 10.29 -12.83 19.23
CA THR A 70 11.08 -12.10 20.23
C THR A 70 10.13 -11.62 21.33
N GLU A 71 10.16 -12.30 22.46
CA GLU A 71 9.29 -12.03 23.61
C GLU A 71 9.73 -10.75 24.33
N ASN A 72 8.94 -9.68 24.25
CA ASN A 72 9.04 -8.52 25.13
C ASN A 72 7.62 -8.03 25.46
N ASN A 73 7.21 -8.10 26.73
CA ASN A 73 6.02 -7.45 27.30
C ASN A 73 4.63 -7.84 26.73
N GLY A 74 4.35 -9.14 26.51
CA GLY A 74 2.97 -9.60 26.22
C GLY A 74 2.42 -9.23 24.84
N ILE A 75 3.25 -8.64 23.98
CA ILE A 75 2.94 -8.30 22.59
C ILE A 75 3.71 -9.26 21.68
N LEU A 76 3.00 -9.91 20.77
CA LEU A 76 3.62 -10.70 19.70
C LEU A 76 3.91 -9.75 18.53
N LYS A 77 5.16 -9.69 18.07
CA LYS A 77 5.54 -8.92 16.87
C LYS A 77 5.77 -9.86 15.71
N GLU A 78 5.01 -9.68 14.63
CA GLU A 78 5.18 -10.40 13.36
C GLU A 78 5.72 -9.44 12.30
N THR A 79 6.90 -9.73 11.75
CA THR A 79 7.49 -8.93 10.67
C THR A 79 7.42 -9.69 9.36
N TYR A 80 6.89 -9.06 8.31
CA TYR A 80 6.86 -9.63 6.97
C TYR A 80 7.16 -8.58 5.90
N LYS A 81 7.69 -9.03 4.76
CA LYS A 81 8.03 -8.17 3.61
C LYS A 81 6.99 -8.34 2.52
N MET A 82 6.44 -7.24 2.02
CA MET A 82 5.51 -7.23 0.90
C MET A 82 6.08 -6.44 -0.29
N PRO A 83 6.05 -6.98 -1.52
CA PRO A 83 6.35 -6.19 -2.70
C PRO A 83 5.19 -5.25 -3.02
N PHE A 84 5.49 -4.06 -3.56
CA PHE A 84 4.48 -3.12 -4.04
C PHE A 84 4.92 -2.45 -5.34
N LEU A 85 3.96 -2.12 -6.21
CA LEU A 85 4.20 -1.29 -7.40
C LEU A 85 3.77 0.17 -7.21
N MET A 86 2.88 0.40 -6.25
CA MET A 86 2.34 1.71 -5.92
C MET A 86 2.20 1.82 -4.40
N LEU A 87 2.59 2.96 -3.86
CA LEU A 87 2.49 3.25 -2.44
C LEU A 87 1.22 4.06 -2.19
N GLY A 88 0.26 3.51 -1.44
CA GLY A 88 -0.96 4.22 -1.08
C GLY A 88 -0.68 5.29 -0.02
N LEU A 89 -0.99 6.54 -0.33
CA LEU A 89 -0.87 7.66 0.61
C LEU A 89 -2.25 8.07 1.09
N ASP A 90 -2.50 7.90 2.38
CA ASP A 90 -3.79 8.27 2.96
C ASP A 90 -3.80 9.77 3.24
N LEU A 91 -4.82 10.46 2.72
CA LEU A 91 -5.04 11.87 3.01
C LEU A 91 -5.74 12.01 4.35
N PRO A 92 -5.39 13.03 5.16
CA PRO A 92 -6.11 13.31 6.40
C PRO A 92 -7.58 13.65 6.09
N PRO A 93 -8.51 13.34 7.00
CA PRO A 93 -9.92 13.68 6.81
C PRO A 93 -10.07 15.19 6.60
N PRO A 94 -11.01 15.62 5.73
CA PRO A 94 -11.25 17.03 5.52
C PRO A 94 -11.67 17.68 6.84
N PRO A 95 -11.20 18.90 7.15
CA PRO A 95 -11.59 19.60 8.36
C PRO A 95 -13.11 19.81 8.38
N LEU A 96 -13.74 19.43 9.51
CA LEU A 96 -15.20 19.41 9.65
C LEU A 96 -15.81 20.82 9.69
N SER A 97 -15.03 21.84 10.04
CA SER A 97 -15.46 23.23 10.11
C SER A 97 -15.24 23.94 8.77
N LYS A 98 -16.33 24.24 8.06
CA LYS A 98 -16.32 25.29 7.04
C LYS A 98 -16.17 26.62 7.78
N ASP A 99 -15.15 27.39 7.44
CA ASP A 99 -15.02 28.76 7.95
C ASP A 99 -16.33 29.50 7.66
N VAL A 100 -16.89 30.19 8.66
CA VAL A 100 -18.18 30.94 8.54
C VAL A 100 -18.10 32.01 7.45
N MET A 101 -16.87 32.37 7.06
CA MET A 101 -16.50 33.36 6.06
C MET A 101 -16.18 32.73 4.70
N GLU A 102 -17.06 31.88 4.14
CA GLU A 102 -17.26 31.55 2.70
C GLU A 102 -16.04 31.37 1.75
N LYS A 103 -14.82 31.26 2.26
CA LYS A 103 -13.62 30.99 1.47
C LYS A 103 -13.49 29.49 1.38
N ASN A 104 -13.71 28.95 0.18
CA ASN A 104 -13.36 27.58 -0.18
C ASN A 104 -11.83 27.40 -0.10
N ILE A 105 -11.30 27.25 1.12
CA ILE A 105 -9.89 26.95 1.35
C ILE A 105 -9.73 25.45 1.11
N ILE A 106 -8.99 25.09 0.06
CA ILE A 106 -8.61 23.71 -0.20
C ILE A 106 -7.60 23.28 0.87
N PRO A 107 -7.87 22.23 1.66
CA PRO A 107 -6.93 21.78 2.69
C PRO A 107 -5.63 21.30 2.04
N GLN A 108 -4.49 21.71 2.62
CA GLN A 108 -3.16 21.32 2.16
C GLN A 108 -2.49 20.41 3.17
N VAL A 109 -1.83 19.36 2.69
CA VAL A 109 -0.99 18.47 3.50
C VAL A 109 0.36 18.31 2.84
N ARG A 110 1.44 18.32 3.63
CA ARG A 110 2.79 18.09 3.12
C ARG A 110 2.97 16.62 2.80
N LEU A 111 3.62 16.32 1.67
CA LEU A 111 3.96 14.96 1.28
C LEU A 111 4.76 14.21 2.36
N SER A 112 5.66 14.91 3.06
CA SER A 112 6.41 14.34 4.19
C SER A 112 5.51 13.79 5.29
N ASN A 113 4.34 14.40 5.53
CA ASN A 113 3.44 13.99 6.61
C ASN A 113 2.74 12.68 6.28
N ILE A 114 2.29 12.51 5.05
CA ILE A 114 1.61 11.27 4.59
C ILE A 114 2.61 10.13 4.34
N LEU A 115 3.89 10.45 4.09
CA LEU A 115 4.96 9.46 4.00
C LEU A 115 5.38 8.90 5.36
N LYS A 116 5.08 9.58 6.48
CA LYS A 116 5.38 9.06 7.83
C LYS A 116 4.77 7.70 8.11
N LYS A 117 3.66 7.35 7.46
CA LYS A 117 3.07 6.00 7.50
C LYS A 117 4.07 4.88 7.19
N PHE A 118 5.18 5.19 6.49
CA PHE A 118 6.18 4.22 6.05
C PHE A 118 7.56 4.46 6.68
N ASP A 119 7.67 5.26 7.76
CA ASP A 119 8.95 5.52 8.43
C ASP A 119 9.36 4.41 9.43
N GLY A 120 8.44 3.52 9.80
CA GLY A 120 8.67 2.44 10.75
C GLY A 120 8.63 2.88 12.22
N GLU A 121 8.33 4.15 12.50
CA GLU A 121 8.18 4.73 13.83
C GLU A 121 6.73 5.15 14.11
N THR A 122 6.00 5.58 13.08
CA THR A 122 4.64 6.11 13.20
C THR A 122 3.59 5.00 13.07
N ASP A 123 2.76 4.84 14.11
CA ASP A 123 1.55 4.00 14.14
C ASP A 123 0.40 4.55 13.26
#